data_AF-A0A9D1ZFY0-F1
#
_entry.id   AF-A0A9D1ZFY0-F1
#
_cell.length_a   1.000
_cell.length_b   1.000
_cell.length_c   1.000
_cell.angle_alpha   90.00
_cell.angle_beta   90.00
_cell.angle_gamma   90.00
#
_symmetry.space_group_name_H-M   'P 1'
#
loop_
_entity.id
_entity.type
_entity.pdbx_description
1 polymer ?
#
loop_
_entity_poly.entity_id
_entity_poly.type
_entity_poly.pdbx_seq_one_letter_code
_entity_poly.pdbx_strand_id
1 'polypeptide(L)'
;MDQTIRQRVEELHSKDRHEEIVRLLERLETPDAESCSLLARAYNNLGRYEEAERLLLSAPQPEDPLWHFRLGYAWFYQERYEEALREFEETLQLLPGDEDALIFAGWCRRSLEARQKQNAAGQTPEAYTEAERERVLEHIAAWFGKVDDVIPGAESQEAQVDLAVIPPSAEHDCYLLCTVGMGARRMAVPADLVETEPDRAELMIALPSWWQFESEDENWRWPLRWLKIMTRLPWNQHTWLGWGDTVPAISSQHTPGPGMAGILLIHPQAYGAESFHCTLPNGEQVEFYQMVPLYADELDFKLRNGAEALLRYMNEEALEVVDPARESACRYVSVKDFAIPSAQICPMLRNWKGPAGCIATDRILVDGCRVGYMYREMPDYEEDSGWRFLSGDESDDYLSDPQNSDVYDLNTICNYDTDIIPFLSYPAGSAFERDLDGHFILLDD
;
A
#
# COMPACT_ATOMS: atom_id res chain seq x y z
N MET A 1 -18.03 -35.06 3.11
CA MET A 1 -16.76 -35.22 2.38
C MET A 1 -15.79 -36.05 3.23
N ASP A 2 -14.82 -36.76 2.64
CA ASP A 2 -13.77 -37.48 3.41
C ASP A 2 -12.94 -36.50 4.26
N GLN A 3 -12.71 -36.85 5.53
CA GLN A 3 -11.94 -36.05 6.47
C GLN A 3 -10.48 -35.82 6.01
N THR A 4 -9.90 -36.79 5.29
CA THR A 4 -8.56 -36.68 4.72
C THR A 4 -8.51 -35.61 3.63
N ILE A 5 -9.54 -35.57 2.78
CA ILE A 5 -9.67 -34.56 1.71
C ILE A 5 -9.90 -33.19 2.34
N ARG A 6 -10.75 -33.10 3.38
CA ARG A 6 -10.96 -31.84 4.13
C ARG A 6 -9.65 -31.28 4.68
N GLN A 7 -8.86 -32.11 5.37
CA GLN A 7 -7.58 -31.68 5.93
C GLN A 7 -6.62 -31.21 4.83
N ARG A 8 -6.59 -31.90 3.69
CA ARG A 8 -5.75 -31.50 2.56
C ARG A 8 -6.19 -30.17 1.96
N VAL A 9 -7.49 -29.93 1.83
CA VAL A 9 -8.04 -28.66 1.35
C VAL A 9 -7.62 -27.51 2.28
N GLU A 10 -7.73 -27.69 3.60
CA GLU A 10 -7.32 -26.65 4.56
C GLU A 10 -5.80 -26.40 4.55
N GLU A 11 -4.99 -27.44 4.37
CA GLU A 11 -3.53 -27.29 4.23
C GLU A 11 -3.13 -26.57 2.93
N LEU A 12 -3.85 -26.84 1.83
CA LEU A 12 -3.62 -26.13 0.56
C LEU A 12 -4.10 -24.68 0.67
N HIS A 13 -5.22 -24.45 1.34
CA HIS A 13 -5.78 -23.12 1.54
C HIS A 13 -4.86 -22.23 2.39
N SER A 14 -4.26 -22.76 3.46
CA SER A 14 -3.31 -21.99 4.29
C SER A 14 -1.99 -21.66 3.59
N LYS A 15 -1.77 -22.21 2.39
CA LYS A 15 -0.62 -21.96 1.52
C LYS A 15 -1.02 -21.25 0.23
N ASP A 16 -2.26 -20.76 0.15
CA ASP A 16 -2.86 -20.10 -1.02
C ASP A 16 -2.80 -20.93 -2.32
N ARG A 17 -2.77 -22.27 -2.21
CA ARG A 17 -2.70 -23.21 -3.35
C ARG A 17 -4.10 -23.56 -3.85
N HIS A 18 -4.87 -22.56 -4.29
CA HIS A 18 -6.29 -22.72 -4.62
C HIS A 18 -6.55 -23.56 -5.88
N GLU A 19 -5.69 -23.51 -6.91
CA GLU A 19 -5.81 -24.39 -8.09
C GLU A 19 -5.72 -25.88 -7.73
N GLU A 20 -4.93 -26.21 -6.71
CA GLU A 20 -4.83 -27.60 -6.26
C GLU A 20 -6.05 -28.05 -5.50
N ILE A 21 -6.71 -27.13 -4.79
CA ILE A 21 -8.02 -27.38 -4.20
C ILE A 21 -9.04 -27.65 -5.32
N VAL A 22 -9.06 -26.81 -6.37
CA VAL A 22 -9.94 -27.02 -7.54
C VAL A 22 -9.68 -28.39 -8.16
N ARG A 23 -8.43 -28.68 -8.56
CA ARG A 23 -8.06 -29.97 -9.17
C ARG A 23 -8.38 -31.17 -8.29
N LEU A 24 -8.30 -31.01 -6.96
CA LEU A 24 -8.63 -32.07 -6.01
C LEU A 24 -10.14 -32.30 -5.93
N LEU A 25 -10.93 -31.24 -5.80
CA LEU A 25 -12.37 -31.32 -5.56
C LEU A 25 -13.17 -31.62 -6.84
N GLU A 26 -12.72 -31.17 -8.01
CA GLU A 26 -13.35 -31.52 -9.30
C GLU A 26 -13.23 -33.01 -9.66
N ARG A 27 -12.24 -33.70 -9.08
CA ARG A 27 -12.02 -35.14 -9.30
C ARG A 27 -12.89 -36.03 -8.42
N LEU A 28 -13.69 -35.45 -7.53
CA LEU A 28 -14.61 -36.21 -6.70
C LEU A 28 -15.71 -36.82 -7.56
N GLU A 29 -15.84 -38.14 -7.55
CA GLU A 29 -16.92 -38.83 -8.28
C GLU A 29 -18.31 -38.49 -7.74
N THR A 30 -18.41 -38.17 -6.44
CA THR A 30 -19.66 -37.83 -5.77
C THR A 30 -19.48 -36.56 -4.92
N PRO A 31 -19.59 -35.36 -5.52
CA PRO A 31 -19.51 -34.11 -4.77
C PRO A 31 -20.76 -33.95 -3.87
N ASP A 32 -20.52 -33.58 -2.62
CA ASP A 32 -21.55 -33.19 -1.65
C ASP A 32 -21.55 -31.67 -1.42
N ALA A 33 -22.55 -31.16 -0.70
CA ALA A 33 -22.70 -29.72 -0.45
C ALA A 33 -21.45 -29.10 0.17
N GLU A 34 -20.79 -29.80 1.11
CA GLU A 34 -19.56 -29.27 1.70
C GLU A 34 -18.43 -29.14 0.68
N SER A 35 -18.18 -30.17 -0.13
CA SER A 35 -17.16 -30.13 -1.18
C SER A 35 -17.47 -29.08 -2.26
N CYS A 36 -18.74 -28.91 -2.65
CA CYS A 36 -19.17 -27.85 -3.55
C CYS A 36 -18.90 -26.46 -2.94
N SER A 37 -19.21 -26.29 -1.66
CA SER A 37 -19.01 -25.03 -0.94
C SER A 37 -17.51 -24.67 -0.88
N LEU A 38 -16.64 -25.64 -0.59
CA LEU A 38 -15.19 -25.44 -0.54
C LEU A 38 -14.57 -25.22 -1.93
N LEU A 39 -15.11 -25.87 -2.97
CA LEU A 39 -14.73 -25.64 -4.35
C LEU A 39 -15.13 -24.23 -4.80
N ALA A 40 -16.33 -23.76 -4.43
CA ALA A 40 -16.76 -22.39 -4.70
C ALA A 40 -15.88 -21.35 -3.98
N ARG A 41 -15.43 -21.63 -2.74
CA ARG A 41 -14.43 -20.79 -2.06
C ARG A 41 -13.15 -20.70 -2.89
N ALA A 42 -12.65 -21.83 -3.38
CA ALA A 42 -11.45 -21.84 -4.22
C ALA A 42 -11.66 -21.05 -5.52
N TYR A 43 -12.82 -21.20 -6.18
CA TYR A 43 -13.15 -20.41 -7.37
C TYR A 43 -13.20 -18.91 -7.08
N ASN A 44 -13.83 -18.49 -5.98
CA ASN A 44 -13.86 -17.09 -5.58
C ASN A 44 -12.45 -16.52 -5.34
N ASN A 45 -11.59 -17.26 -4.63
CA ASN A 45 -10.21 -16.82 -4.39
C ASN A 45 -9.38 -16.75 -5.68
N LEU A 46 -9.75 -17.50 -6.72
CA LEU A 46 -9.15 -17.48 -8.05
C LEU A 46 -9.80 -16.47 -9.01
N GLY A 47 -10.75 -15.66 -8.54
CA GLY A 47 -11.51 -14.72 -9.36
C GLY A 47 -12.42 -15.36 -10.41
N ARG A 48 -12.75 -16.65 -10.26
CA ARG A 48 -13.60 -17.44 -11.18
C ARG A 48 -15.06 -17.38 -10.72
N TYR A 49 -15.61 -16.16 -10.68
CA TYR A 49 -16.89 -15.90 -10.02
C TYR A 49 -18.08 -16.58 -10.71
N GLU A 50 -18.07 -16.67 -12.04
CA GLU A 50 -19.12 -17.33 -12.82
C GLU A 50 -19.13 -18.85 -12.59
N GLU A 51 -17.96 -19.44 -12.35
CA GLU A 51 -17.83 -20.86 -12.00
C GLU A 51 -18.33 -21.13 -10.59
N ALA A 52 -17.96 -20.26 -9.62
CA ALA A 52 -18.47 -20.30 -8.26
C ALA A 52 -20.00 -20.18 -8.21
N GLU A 53 -20.56 -19.20 -8.93
CA GLU A 53 -22.00 -19.01 -9.05
C GLU A 53 -22.68 -20.25 -9.62
N ARG A 54 -22.22 -20.74 -10.78
CA ARG A 54 -22.84 -21.89 -11.45
C ARG A 54 -22.85 -23.12 -10.54
N LEU A 55 -21.76 -23.34 -9.82
CA LEU A 55 -21.63 -24.44 -8.87
C LEU A 55 -22.64 -24.29 -7.71
N LEU A 56 -22.66 -23.13 -7.04
CA LEU A 56 -23.51 -22.88 -5.88
C LEU A 56 -25.00 -22.83 -6.21
N LEU A 57 -25.38 -22.42 -7.42
CA LEU A 57 -26.78 -22.43 -7.86
C LEU A 57 -27.27 -23.82 -8.30
N SER A 58 -26.36 -24.69 -8.75
CA SER A 58 -26.71 -26.04 -9.22
C SER A 58 -26.70 -27.11 -8.13
N ALA A 59 -25.94 -26.87 -7.06
CA ALA A 59 -25.83 -27.79 -5.94
C ALA A 59 -26.97 -27.59 -4.91
N PRO A 60 -27.33 -28.64 -4.14
CA PRO A 60 -28.33 -28.51 -3.07
C PRO A 60 -27.84 -27.50 -2.02
N GLN A 61 -28.64 -26.45 -1.77
CA GLN A 61 -28.29 -25.40 -0.82
C GLN A 61 -28.34 -25.95 0.62
N PRO A 62 -27.20 -26.00 1.34
CA PRO A 62 -27.20 -26.30 2.77
C PRO A 62 -27.65 -25.07 3.58
N GLU A 63 -28.20 -25.28 4.78
CA GLU A 63 -28.37 -24.21 5.78
C GLU A 63 -27.00 -23.86 6.39
N ASP A 64 -26.11 -23.28 5.57
CA ASP A 64 -24.75 -22.90 5.94
C ASP A 64 -24.53 -21.39 5.64
N PRO A 65 -24.22 -20.54 6.63
CA PRO A 65 -23.94 -19.13 6.40
C PRO A 65 -22.83 -18.89 5.37
N LEU A 66 -21.81 -19.77 5.33
CA LEU A 66 -20.70 -19.62 4.39
C LEU A 66 -21.12 -19.87 2.94
N TRP A 67 -22.20 -20.62 2.70
CA TRP A 67 -22.74 -20.82 1.37
C TRP A 67 -23.27 -19.50 0.79
N HIS A 68 -24.13 -18.84 1.56
CA HIS A 68 -24.67 -17.53 1.23
C HIS A 68 -23.55 -16.51 1.06
N PHE A 69 -22.58 -16.47 1.97
CA PHE A 69 -21.44 -15.57 1.85
C PHE A 69 -20.67 -15.77 0.54
N ARG A 70 -20.37 -17.02 0.17
CA ARG A 70 -19.62 -17.34 -1.05
C ARG A 70 -20.39 -16.99 -2.32
N LEU A 71 -21.71 -17.20 -2.34
CA LEU A 71 -22.55 -16.81 -3.48
C LEU A 71 -22.66 -15.29 -3.58
N GLY A 72 -22.88 -14.61 -2.45
CA GLY A 72 -22.90 -13.16 -2.35
C GLY A 72 -21.59 -12.54 -2.81
N TYR A 73 -20.46 -13.12 -2.42
CA TYR A 73 -19.13 -12.72 -2.84
C TYR A 73 -18.95 -12.87 -4.36
N ALA A 74 -19.34 -14.01 -4.95
CA ALA A 74 -19.28 -14.21 -6.40
C ALA A 74 -20.09 -13.14 -7.15
N TRP A 75 -21.32 -12.87 -6.71
CA TRP A 75 -22.16 -11.83 -7.31
C TRP A 75 -21.67 -10.41 -7.07
N PHE A 76 -21.04 -10.13 -5.92
CA PHE A 76 -20.46 -8.82 -5.62
C PHE A 76 -19.40 -8.43 -6.64
N TYR A 77 -18.47 -9.34 -6.95
CA TYR A 77 -17.42 -9.07 -7.94
C TYR A 77 -17.91 -9.10 -9.39
N GLN A 78 -19.12 -9.63 -9.62
CA GLN A 78 -19.87 -9.47 -10.86
C GLN A 78 -20.77 -8.21 -10.88
N GLU A 79 -20.70 -7.35 -9.85
CA GLU A 79 -21.48 -6.10 -9.71
C GLU A 79 -23.00 -6.30 -9.62
N ARG A 80 -23.41 -7.51 -9.26
CA ARG A 80 -24.81 -7.87 -9.04
C ARG A 80 -25.19 -7.57 -7.59
N TYR A 81 -25.11 -6.28 -7.24
CA TYR A 81 -25.18 -5.81 -5.86
C TYR A 81 -26.53 -6.09 -5.19
N GLU A 82 -27.64 -6.09 -5.94
CA GLU A 82 -28.96 -6.46 -5.44
C GLU A 82 -29.04 -7.94 -5.05
N GLU A 83 -28.44 -8.83 -5.84
CA GLU A 83 -28.38 -10.25 -5.50
C GLU A 83 -27.36 -10.52 -4.39
N ALA A 84 -26.17 -9.93 -4.48
CA ALA A 84 -25.13 -10.05 -3.49
C ALA A 84 -25.59 -9.59 -2.10
N LEU A 85 -26.26 -8.44 -2.01
CA LEU A 85 -26.79 -7.92 -0.74
C LEU A 85 -27.74 -8.91 -0.07
N ARG A 86 -28.63 -9.56 -0.83
CA ARG A 86 -29.58 -10.53 -0.29
C ARG A 86 -28.86 -11.72 0.35
N GLU A 87 -27.83 -12.24 -0.30
CA GLU A 87 -27.05 -13.36 0.24
C GLU A 87 -26.21 -12.96 1.45
N PHE A 88 -25.62 -11.76 1.47
CA PHE A 88 -24.93 -11.26 2.67
C PHE A 88 -25.90 -11.03 3.83
N GLU A 89 -27.12 -10.57 3.57
CA GLU A 89 -28.15 -10.44 4.59
C GLU A 89 -28.61 -11.80 5.13
N GLU A 90 -28.70 -12.83 4.28
CA GLU A 90 -28.98 -14.20 4.72
C GLU A 90 -27.82 -14.78 5.56
N THR A 91 -26.57 -14.49 5.17
CA THR A 91 -25.39 -14.82 5.97
C THR A 91 -25.49 -14.23 7.37
N LEU A 92 -25.86 -12.95 7.48
CA LEU A 92 -25.99 -12.24 8.75
C LEU A 92 -27.20 -12.68 9.58
N GLN A 93 -28.23 -13.24 8.96
CA GLN A 93 -29.34 -13.87 9.68
C GLN A 93 -28.89 -15.18 10.35
N LEU A 94 -28.13 -16.00 9.63
CA LEU A 94 -27.63 -17.30 10.11
C LEU A 94 -26.43 -17.16 11.07
N LEU A 95 -25.59 -16.14 10.86
CA LEU A 95 -24.43 -15.82 11.69
C LEU A 95 -24.41 -14.31 12.02
N PRO A 96 -25.19 -13.87 13.03
CA PRO A 96 -25.21 -12.48 13.43
C PRO A 96 -23.84 -12.04 13.96
N GLY A 97 -23.21 -11.06 13.29
CA GLY A 97 -21.92 -10.51 13.68
C GLY A 97 -20.73 -10.96 12.82
N ASP A 98 -20.96 -11.67 11.71
CA ASP A 98 -19.92 -11.91 10.70
C ASP A 98 -19.41 -10.56 10.12
N GLU A 99 -18.14 -10.24 10.40
CA GLU A 99 -17.56 -8.94 10.06
C GLU A 99 -17.45 -8.74 8.54
N ASP A 100 -17.06 -9.77 7.81
CA ASP A 100 -16.93 -9.73 6.35
C ASP A 100 -18.31 -9.48 5.71
N ALA A 101 -19.34 -10.23 6.11
CA ALA A 101 -20.68 -10.07 5.57
C ALA A 101 -21.26 -8.67 5.88
N LEU A 102 -20.97 -8.09 7.06
CA LEU A 102 -21.34 -6.72 7.38
C LEU A 102 -20.67 -5.70 6.45
N ILE A 103 -19.37 -5.87 6.18
CA ILE A 103 -18.59 -5.00 5.30
C ILE A 103 -19.14 -5.07 3.87
N PHE A 104 -19.26 -6.27 3.31
CA PHE A 104 -19.73 -6.46 1.93
C PHE A 104 -21.19 -6.03 1.75
N ALA A 105 -22.08 -6.32 2.70
CA ALA A 105 -23.45 -5.80 2.67
C ALA A 105 -23.47 -4.26 2.72
N GLY A 106 -22.60 -3.66 3.54
CA GLY A 106 -22.41 -2.21 3.60
C GLY A 106 -21.98 -1.62 2.25
N TRP A 107 -21.05 -2.27 1.56
CA TRP A 107 -20.63 -1.88 0.21
C TRP A 107 -21.76 -1.99 -0.81
N CYS A 108 -22.48 -3.13 -0.84
CA CYS A 108 -23.63 -3.27 -1.72
C CYS A 108 -24.66 -2.16 -1.50
N ARG A 109 -25.04 -1.86 -0.25
CA ARG A 109 -26.00 -0.79 0.05
C ARG A 109 -25.54 0.57 -0.46
N ARG A 110 -24.26 0.91 -0.26
CA ARG A 110 -23.70 2.18 -0.76
C ARG A 110 -23.73 2.26 -2.29
N SER A 111 -23.33 1.20 -2.98
CA SER A 111 -23.38 1.14 -4.44
C SER A 111 -24.81 1.25 -4.97
N LEU A 112 -25.77 0.58 -4.33
CA LEU A 112 -27.19 0.67 -4.69
C LEU A 112 -27.79 2.06 -4.44
N GLU A 113 -27.46 2.70 -3.32
CA GLU A 113 -27.88 4.08 -3.04
C GLU A 113 -27.25 5.08 -4.02
N ALA A 114 -25.97 4.92 -4.34
CA ALA A 114 -25.29 5.72 -5.35
C ALA A 114 -25.97 5.57 -6.73
N ARG A 115 -26.27 4.33 -7.13
CA ARG A 115 -27.01 4.01 -8.36
C ARG A 115 -28.39 4.67 -8.38
N GLN A 116 -29.14 4.62 -7.28
CA GLN A 116 -30.44 5.27 -7.19
C GLN A 116 -30.35 6.78 -7.34
N LYS A 117 -29.35 7.42 -6.73
CA LYS A 117 -29.09 8.86 -6.87
C LYS A 117 -28.69 9.22 -8.30
N GLN A 118 -27.84 8.42 -8.94
CA GLN A 118 -27.36 8.64 -10.31
C GLN A 118 -28.50 8.48 -11.34
N ASN A 119 -29.33 7.44 -11.19
CA ASN A 119 -30.51 7.21 -12.01
C ASN A 119 -31.56 8.32 -11.82
N ALA A 120 -31.75 8.80 -10.59
CA ALA A 120 -32.64 9.93 -10.30
C ALA A 120 -32.12 11.26 -10.88
N ALA A 121 -30.80 11.41 -11.00
CA ALA A 121 -30.14 12.58 -11.60
C ALA A 121 -30.07 12.51 -13.14
N GLY A 122 -30.41 11.37 -13.76
CA GLY A 122 -30.33 11.17 -15.21
C GLY A 122 -28.90 11.25 -15.76
N GLN A 123 -27.89 11.01 -14.92
CA GLN A 123 -26.48 11.06 -15.30
C GLN A 123 -26.09 9.76 -16.01
N THR A 124 -25.69 9.87 -17.28
CA THR A 124 -25.01 8.79 -18.01
C THR A 124 -23.65 8.47 -17.36
N PRO A 125 -23.11 7.25 -17.53
CA PRO A 125 -21.74 6.94 -17.13
C PRO A 125 -20.79 8.01 -17.68
N GLU A 126 -19.97 8.61 -16.82
CA GLU A 126 -18.95 9.57 -17.26
C GLU A 126 -17.84 8.77 -17.95
N ALA A 127 -17.77 8.92 -19.27
CA ALA A 127 -16.72 8.38 -20.11
C ALA A 127 -16.01 9.53 -20.81
N TYR A 128 -14.73 9.33 -21.12
CA TYR A 128 -14.02 10.28 -21.96
C TYR A 128 -14.72 10.44 -23.31
N THR A 129 -14.75 11.67 -23.80
CA THR A 129 -14.97 11.91 -25.23
C THR A 129 -13.85 11.23 -26.03
N GLU A 130 -14.10 10.97 -27.32
CA GLU A 130 -13.08 10.39 -28.21
C GLU A 130 -11.77 11.19 -28.20
N ALA A 131 -11.86 12.52 -28.20
CA ALA A 131 -10.71 13.42 -28.15
C ALA A 131 -9.97 13.41 -26.80
N GLU A 132 -10.68 13.28 -25.69
CA GLU A 132 -10.05 13.13 -24.36
C GLU A 132 -9.35 11.78 -24.24
N ARG A 133 -9.99 10.70 -24.72
CA ARG A 133 -9.41 9.36 -24.72
C ARG A 133 -8.17 9.30 -25.61
N GLU A 134 -8.22 9.89 -26.80
CA GLU A 134 -7.06 10.02 -27.69
C GLU A 134 -5.93 10.78 -27.01
N ARG A 135 -6.23 11.90 -26.33
CA ARG A 135 -5.22 12.67 -25.59
C ARG A 135 -4.55 11.87 -24.46
N VAL A 136 -5.31 11.08 -23.70
CA VAL A 136 -4.75 10.21 -22.65
C VAL A 136 -3.83 9.14 -23.27
N LEU A 137 -4.24 8.52 -24.38
CA LEU A 137 -3.42 7.54 -25.08
C LEU A 137 -2.16 8.14 -25.73
N GLU A 138 -2.25 9.36 -26.27
CA GLU A 138 -1.10 10.13 -26.77
C GLU A 138 -0.09 10.39 -25.65
N HIS A 139 -0.56 10.78 -24.46
CA HIS A 139 0.29 10.98 -23.28
C HIS A 139 0.98 9.69 -22.85
N ILE A 140 0.23 8.59 -22.75
CA ILE A 140 0.79 7.26 -22.44
C ILE A 140 1.86 6.88 -23.48
N ALA A 141 1.57 7.05 -24.77
CA ALA A 141 2.51 6.72 -25.84
C ALA A 141 3.78 7.59 -25.82
N ALA A 142 3.67 8.86 -25.44
CA ALA A 142 4.77 9.80 -25.39
C ALA A 142 5.74 9.54 -24.23
N TRP A 143 5.20 9.16 -23.06
CA TRP A 143 5.99 9.04 -21.83
C TRP A 143 6.29 7.60 -21.44
N PHE A 144 5.30 6.71 -21.51
CA PHE A 144 5.40 5.35 -20.98
C PHE A 144 5.72 4.32 -22.06
N GLY A 145 5.35 4.61 -23.31
CA GLY A 145 5.66 3.80 -24.47
C GLY A 145 4.43 3.40 -25.27
N LYS A 146 4.68 2.84 -26.46
CA LYS A 146 3.62 2.49 -27.41
C LYS A 146 2.70 1.40 -26.83
N VAL A 147 1.41 1.69 -26.77
CA VAL A 147 0.37 0.71 -26.43
C VAL A 147 0.32 -0.38 -27.51
N ASP A 148 0.49 -1.64 -27.10
CA ASP A 148 0.44 -2.82 -27.97
C ASP A 148 -0.92 -3.51 -27.93
N ASP A 149 -1.53 -3.55 -26.75
CA ASP A 149 -2.84 -4.14 -26.53
C ASP A 149 -3.66 -3.31 -25.53
N VAL A 150 -4.97 -3.56 -25.51
CA VAL A 150 -5.89 -2.97 -24.54
C VAL A 150 -6.75 -4.10 -23.97
N ILE A 151 -6.63 -4.35 -22.68
CA ILE A 151 -7.54 -5.24 -21.96
C ILE A 151 -8.81 -4.44 -21.67
N PRO A 152 -9.96 -4.78 -22.29
CA PRO A 152 -11.19 -4.04 -22.03
C PRO A 152 -11.59 -4.20 -20.58
N GLY A 153 -11.99 -3.10 -19.95
CA GLY A 153 -12.69 -3.17 -18.67
C GLY A 153 -13.98 -3.97 -18.85
N ALA A 154 -14.41 -4.69 -17.81
CA ALA A 154 -15.81 -5.11 -17.79
C ALA A 154 -16.66 -3.83 -17.88
N GLU A 155 -17.64 -3.79 -18.79
CA GLU A 155 -18.64 -2.73 -18.83
C GLU A 155 -19.37 -2.74 -17.48
N SER A 156 -18.88 -1.95 -16.54
CA SER A 156 -19.63 -1.63 -15.34
C SER A 156 -20.68 -0.61 -15.72
N GLN A 157 -21.82 -0.63 -15.04
CA GLN A 157 -22.83 0.41 -15.26
C GLN A 157 -22.38 1.81 -14.77
N GLU A 158 -21.20 1.91 -14.15
CA GLU A 158 -20.69 3.11 -13.49
C GLU A 158 -19.58 3.82 -14.30
N ALA A 159 -18.63 3.08 -14.89
CA ALA A 159 -17.59 3.59 -15.80
C ALA A 159 -16.94 2.46 -16.63
N GLN A 160 -16.56 2.75 -17.88
CA GLN A 160 -15.70 1.86 -18.66
C GLN A 160 -14.24 2.27 -18.43
N VAL A 161 -13.49 1.42 -17.74
CA VAL A 161 -12.06 1.62 -17.49
C VAL A 161 -11.30 0.49 -18.17
N ASP A 162 -10.67 0.82 -19.31
CA ASP A 162 -9.80 -0.11 -20.02
C ASP A 162 -8.41 -0.13 -19.38
N LEU A 163 -7.61 -1.16 -19.66
CA LEU A 163 -6.19 -1.20 -19.32
C LEU A 163 -5.35 -1.21 -20.59
N ALA A 164 -4.60 -0.13 -20.84
CA ALA A 164 -3.57 -0.10 -21.85
C ALA A 164 -2.39 -0.97 -21.42
N VAL A 165 -1.92 -1.83 -22.31
CA VAL A 165 -0.76 -2.71 -22.12
C VAL A 165 0.40 -2.16 -22.96
N ILE A 166 1.46 -1.73 -22.27
CA ILE A 166 2.69 -1.27 -22.88
C ILE A 166 3.74 -2.37 -22.68
N PRO A 167 4.31 -2.93 -23.76
CA PRO A 167 5.29 -4.01 -23.66
C PRO A 167 6.68 -3.49 -23.27
N PRO A 168 7.58 -4.39 -22.81
CA PRO A 168 8.98 -4.06 -22.55
C PRO A 168 9.67 -3.40 -23.74
N SER A 169 10.50 -2.42 -23.44
CA SER A 169 11.33 -1.68 -24.39
C SER A 169 12.81 -1.81 -24.03
N ALA A 170 13.69 -1.25 -24.86
CA ALA A 170 15.12 -1.21 -24.55
C ALA A 170 15.46 -0.26 -23.40
N GLU A 171 14.60 0.73 -23.12
CA GLU A 171 14.79 1.70 -22.05
C GLU A 171 14.19 1.20 -20.73
N HIS A 172 13.05 0.50 -20.80
CA HIS A 172 12.37 -0.08 -19.65
C HIS A 172 12.02 -1.55 -19.92
N ASP A 173 12.71 -2.49 -19.26
CA ASP A 173 12.49 -3.94 -19.40
C ASP A 173 11.32 -4.45 -18.53
N CYS A 174 10.16 -3.82 -18.69
CA CYS A 174 8.95 -4.11 -17.92
C CYS A 174 7.69 -3.94 -18.78
N TYR A 175 6.63 -4.65 -18.41
CA TYR A 175 5.29 -4.34 -18.85
C TYR A 175 4.72 -3.20 -18.01
N LEU A 176 4.08 -2.22 -18.62
CA LEU A 176 3.24 -1.27 -17.91
C LEU A 176 1.78 -1.57 -18.21
N LEU A 177 0.98 -1.65 -17.16
CA LEU A 177 -0.47 -1.59 -17.26
C LEU A 177 -0.90 -0.22 -16.81
N CYS A 178 -1.66 0.49 -17.63
CA CYS A 178 -2.20 1.81 -17.30
C CYS A 178 -3.70 1.82 -17.49
N THR A 179 -4.45 2.35 -16.53
CA THR A 179 -5.88 2.57 -16.72
C THR A 179 -6.12 3.63 -17.78
N VAL A 180 -7.21 3.48 -18.52
CA VAL A 180 -7.73 4.45 -19.48
C VAL A 180 -9.22 4.54 -19.26
N GLY A 181 -9.67 5.65 -18.67
CA GLY A 181 -11.08 5.91 -18.37
C GLY A 181 -11.36 6.13 -16.89
N MET A 182 -10.41 5.87 -15.99
CA MET A 182 -10.59 6.20 -14.57
C MET A 182 -10.67 7.72 -14.39
N GLY A 183 -9.83 8.48 -15.09
CA GLY A 183 -9.81 9.93 -14.99
C GLY A 183 -11.00 10.60 -15.69
N ALA A 184 -11.88 9.85 -16.36
CA ALA A 184 -13.09 10.39 -16.99
C ALA A 184 -14.08 10.94 -15.97
N ARG A 185 -14.01 10.45 -14.73
CA ARG A 185 -14.87 10.87 -13.63
C ARG A 185 -14.07 11.57 -12.53
N ARG A 186 -14.62 12.65 -11.99
CA ARG A 186 -14.01 13.35 -10.85
C ARG A 186 -14.14 12.54 -9.56
N MET A 187 -13.07 12.47 -8.80
CA MET A 187 -12.99 11.95 -7.46
C MET A 187 -13.57 12.95 -6.45
N ALA A 188 -13.92 12.49 -5.25
CA ALA A 188 -14.54 13.33 -4.23
C ALA A 188 -13.49 14.07 -3.39
N VAL A 189 -12.72 14.97 -4.03
CA VAL A 189 -11.76 15.84 -3.34
C VAL A 189 -12.51 16.91 -2.52
N PRO A 190 -12.17 17.13 -1.24
CA PRO A 190 -12.75 18.18 -0.42
C PRO A 190 -12.58 19.58 -1.04
N ALA A 191 -13.56 20.46 -0.84
CA ALA A 191 -13.59 21.77 -1.49
C ALA A 191 -12.41 22.69 -1.09
N ASP A 192 -11.81 22.46 0.07
CA ASP A 192 -10.61 23.14 0.56
C ASP A 192 -9.30 22.60 -0.03
N LEU A 193 -9.33 21.43 -0.68
CA LEU A 193 -8.18 20.79 -1.30
C LEU A 193 -8.23 20.79 -2.83
N VAL A 194 -9.37 21.08 -3.44
CA VAL A 194 -9.56 21.01 -4.91
C VAL A 194 -8.64 21.94 -5.72
N GLU A 195 -8.07 22.97 -5.11
CA GLU A 195 -7.09 23.86 -5.77
C GLU A 195 -5.66 23.28 -5.79
N THR A 196 -5.35 22.33 -4.89
CA THR A 196 -4.01 21.79 -4.68
C THR A 196 -3.90 20.30 -4.98
N GLU A 197 -5.01 19.56 -4.87
CA GLU A 197 -5.08 18.12 -5.10
C GLU A 197 -5.82 17.82 -6.41
N PRO A 198 -5.32 16.89 -7.23
CA PRO A 198 -6.00 16.48 -8.44
C PRO A 198 -7.29 15.72 -8.10
N ASP A 199 -8.35 16.03 -8.84
CA ASP A 199 -9.62 15.34 -8.72
C ASP A 199 -9.89 14.36 -9.86
N ARG A 200 -8.89 14.09 -10.72
CA ARG A 200 -8.93 13.06 -11.76
C ARG A 200 -7.59 12.33 -11.78
N ALA A 201 -7.64 11.01 -11.89
CA ALA A 201 -6.43 10.20 -11.94
C ALA A 201 -6.58 8.96 -12.84
N GLU A 202 -5.48 8.54 -13.44
CA GLU A 202 -5.23 7.20 -13.95
C GLU A 202 -4.20 6.50 -13.04
N LEU A 203 -4.32 5.17 -12.96
CA LEU A 203 -3.42 4.32 -12.21
C LEU A 203 -2.57 3.49 -13.15
N MET A 204 -1.33 3.24 -12.74
CA MET A 204 -0.43 2.35 -13.46
C MET A 204 0.31 1.41 -12.53
N ILE A 205 0.77 0.29 -13.08
CA ILE A 205 1.66 -0.63 -12.40
C ILE A 205 2.68 -1.19 -13.39
N ALA A 206 3.94 -1.22 -12.97
CA ALA A 206 5.05 -1.78 -13.73
C ALA A 206 5.33 -3.21 -13.28
N LEU A 207 5.23 -4.15 -14.19
CA LEU A 207 5.43 -5.57 -13.97
C LEU A 207 6.67 -6.04 -14.73
N PRO A 208 7.48 -6.95 -14.18
CA PRO A 208 8.65 -7.49 -14.85
C PRO A 208 8.34 -8.03 -16.26
N SER A 209 9.29 -7.96 -17.20
CA SER A 209 9.12 -8.49 -18.57
C SER A 209 8.85 -9.99 -18.64
N TRP A 210 9.09 -10.73 -17.56
CA TRP A 210 8.78 -12.14 -17.39
C TRP A 210 7.41 -12.42 -16.73
N TRP A 211 6.55 -11.41 -16.55
CA TRP A 211 5.23 -11.58 -15.94
C TRP A 211 4.31 -12.50 -16.76
N GLN A 212 3.57 -13.38 -16.08
CA GLN A 212 2.75 -14.41 -16.75
C GLN A 212 1.27 -14.01 -16.82
N PHE A 213 0.90 -13.21 -17.81
CA PHE A 213 -0.51 -12.77 -18.00
C PHE A 213 -1.48 -13.91 -18.29
N GLU A 214 -1.03 -14.98 -18.94
CA GLU A 214 -1.85 -16.16 -19.28
C GLU A 214 -2.00 -17.14 -18.10
N SER A 215 -1.27 -16.92 -17.01
CA SER A 215 -1.34 -17.80 -15.85
C SER A 215 -2.66 -17.63 -15.10
N GLU A 216 -3.27 -18.75 -14.73
CA GLU A 216 -4.47 -18.73 -13.89
C GLU A 216 -4.16 -18.54 -12.40
N ASP A 217 -2.89 -18.68 -12.00
CA ASP A 217 -2.40 -18.58 -10.62
C ASP A 217 -2.52 -17.14 -10.10
N GLU A 218 -3.17 -16.98 -8.95
CA GLU A 218 -3.46 -15.69 -8.33
C GLU A 218 -2.20 -14.84 -8.05
N ASN A 219 -1.05 -15.48 -7.86
CA ASN A 219 0.24 -14.79 -7.71
C ASN A 219 0.60 -13.92 -8.94
N TRP A 220 -0.01 -14.18 -10.10
CA TRP A 220 0.16 -13.42 -11.34
C TRP A 220 -1.03 -12.51 -11.65
N ARG A 221 -2.21 -12.75 -11.06
CA ARG A 221 -3.46 -12.06 -11.38
C ARG A 221 -3.79 -10.89 -10.46
N TRP A 222 -3.17 -10.84 -9.28
CA TRP A 222 -3.40 -9.77 -8.31
C TRP A 222 -3.24 -8.35 -8.88
N PRO A 223 -2.33 -8.01 -9.84
CA PRO A 223 -2.22 -6.65 -10.35
C PRO A 223 -3.51 -6.17 -11.02
N LEU A 224 -4.11 -7.04 -11.85
CA LEU A 224 -5.36 -6.75 -12.54
C LEU A 224 -6.51 -6.62 -11.55
N ARG A 225 -6.56 -7.47 -10.52
CA ARG A 225 -7.55 -7.39 -9.45
C ARG A 225 -7.42 -6.07 -8.67
N TRP A 226 -6.21 -5.68 -8.30
CA TRP A 226 -5.97 -4.45 -7.54
C TRP A 226 -6.23 -3.19 -8.36
N LEU A 227 -5.88 -3.16 -9.65
CA LEU A 227 -6.29 -2.07 -10.55
C LEU A 227 -7.83 -1.91 -10.54
N LYS A 228 -8.57 -3.02 -10.65
CA LYS A 228 -10.05 -3.00 -10.58
C LYS A 228 -10.59 -2.53 -9.23
N ILE A 229 -9.96 -2.90 -8.12
CA ILE A 229 -10.34 -2.42 -6.78
C ILE A 229 -10.09 -0.91 -6.67
N MET A 230 -8.89 -0.47 -7.03
CA MET A 230 -8.43 0.90 -6.84
C MET A 230 -9.18 1.89 -7.73
N THR A 231 -9.47 1.51 -8.98
CA THR A 231 -10.26 2.34 -9.91
C THR A 231 -11.65 2.68 -9.38
N ARG A 232 -12.27 1.78 -8.61
CA ARG A 232 -13.64 1.96 -8.09
C ARG A 232 -13.69 2.60 -6.71
N LEU A 233 -12.59 2.53 -5.96
CA LEU A 233 -12.53 2.95 -4.57
C LEU A 233 -12.94 4.42 -4.36
N PRO A 234 -12.45 5.40 -5.16
CA PRO A 234 -12.87 6.80 -5.04
C PRO A 234 -14.39 6.98 -5.15
N TRP A 235 -15.03 6.26 -6.06
CA TRP A 235 -16.46 6.44 -6.33
C TRP A 235 -17.33 5.72 -5.30
N ASN A 236 -16.99 4.46 -4.99
CA ASN A 236 -17.74 3.62 -4.05
C ASN A 236 -17.68 4.15 -2.62
N GLN A 237 -16.56 4.75 -2.22
CA GLN A 237 -16.39 5.30 -0.89
C GLN A 237 -16.58 6.83 -0.83
N HIS A 238 -16.88 7.48 -1.96
CA HIS A 238 -16.93 8.96 -2.03
C HIS A 238 -15.67 9.60 -1.44
N THR A 239 -14.52 9.16 -1.96
CA THR A 239 -13.18 9.62 -1.57
C THR A 239 -12.36 10.01 -2.81
N TRP A 240 -11.11 10.41 -2.61
CA TRP A 240 -10.11 10.57 -3.65
C TRP A 240 -8.87 9.74 -3.34
N LEU A 241 -7.98 9.64 -4.33
CA LEU A 241 -6.67 9.02 -4.23
C LEU A 241 -5.61 10.05 -4.64
N GLY A 242 -4.61 10.24 -3.78
CA GLY A 242 -3.52 11.18 -3.98
C GLY A 242 -2.14 10.54 -3.85
N TRP A 243 -1.11 11.35 -4.11
CA TRP A 243 0.27 10.94 -3.87
C TRP A 243 0.50 10.60 -2.40
N GLY A 244 1.20 9.50 -2.15
CA GLY A 244 1.50 9.04 -0.81
C GLY A 244 0.32 8.36 -0.11
N ASP A 245 -0.85 8.22 -0.73
CA ASP A 245 -1.95 7.45 -0.15
C ASP A 245 -1.64 5.96 -0.12
N THR A 246 -2.18 5.28 0.89
CA THR A 246 -2.06 3.83 1.03
C THR A 246 -3.42 3.17 1.15
N VAL A 247 -3.62 2.09 0.41
CA VAL A 247 -4.81 1.25 0.51
C VAL A 247 -4.39 -0.12 1.06
N PRO A 248 -4.76 -0.45 2.32
CA PRO A 248 -4.43 -1.73 2.92
C PRO A 248 -5.25 -2.86 2.30
N ALA A 249 -4.69 -4.06 2.31
CA ALA A 249 -5.44 -5.28 2.01
C ALA A 249 -6.53 -5.48 3.07
N ILE A 250 -7.76 -5.75 2.64
CA ILE A 250 -8.90 -5.91 3.54
C ILE A 250 -8.83 -7.24 4.30
N SER A 251 -8.16 -8.24 3.73
CA SER A 251 -7.90 -9.52 4.38
C SER A 251 -6.64 -10.19 3.82
N SER A 252 -6.13 -11.19 4.53
CA SER A 252 -4.96 -11.96 4.13
C SER A 252 -5.12 -12.74 2.81
N GLN A 253 -6.36 -12.90 2.34
CA GLN A 253 -6.67 -13.58 1.05
C GLN A 253 -6.67 -12.61 -0.15
N HIS A 254 -6.59 -11.29 0.09
CA HIS A 254 -6.69 -10.26 -0.95
C HIS A 254 -5.50 -9.31 -0.93
N THR A 255 -4.31 -9.87 -0.80
CA THR A 255 -3.08 -9.08 -0.78
C THR A 255 -2.65 -8.65 -2.18
N PRO A 256 -1.86 -7.56 -2.32
CA PRO A 256 -1.25 -7.16 -3.58
C PRO A 256 0.02 -7.97 -3.86
N GLY A 257 -0.13 -9.29 -3.89
CA GLY A 257 0.96 -10.25 -4.08
C GLY A 257 1.40 -10.95 -2.79
N PRO A 258 2.34 -11.92 -2.91
CA PRO A 258 2.81 -12.72 -1.78
C PRO A 258 3.46 -11.87 -0.69
N GLY A 259 2.97 -11.98 0.55
CA GLY A 259 3.53 -11.29 1.71
C GLY A 259 3.27 -9.78 1.79
N MET A 260 2.63 -9.21 0.77
CA MET A 260 2.31 -7.77 0.73
C MET A 260 1.04 -7.47 1.53
N ALA A 261 0.96 -6.29 2.12
CA ALA A 261 -0.13 -5.87 3.00
C ALA A 261 -0.95 -4.69 2.45
N GLY A 262 -0.50 -4.01 1.40
CA GLY A 262 -1.22 -2.89 0.82
C GLY A 262 -0.52 -2.28 -0.40
N ILE A 263 -1.14 -1.27 -0.99
CA ILE A 263 -0.61 -0.49 -2.11
C ILE A 263 -0.31 0.93 -1.61
N LEU A 264 0.86 1.47 -1.97
CA LEU A 264 1.21 2.89 -1.93
C LEU A 264 1.03 3.50 -3.32
N LEU A 265 0.52 4.72 -3.39
CA LEU A 265 0.49 5.51 -4.61
C LEU A 265 1.66 6.50 -4.65
N ILE A 266 2.42 6.47 -5.72
CA ILE A 266 3.51 7.42 -5.99
C ILE A 266 3.38 7.97 -7.41
N HIS A 267 4.14 8.99 -7.74
CA HIS A 267 4.30 9.39 -9.13
C HIS A 267 5.26 8.43 -9.86
N PRO A 268 5.09 8.24 -11.19
CA PRO A 268 5.98 7.42 -12.01
C PRO A 268 7.33 8.12 -12.25
N GLN A 269 8.14 8.30 -11.19
CA GLN A 269 9.34 9.15 -11.21
C GLN A 269 10.37 8.74 -12.28
N ALA A 270 10.46 7.46 -12.61
CA ALA A 270 11.36 6.94 -13.66
C ALA A 270 11.11 7.58 -15.04
N TYR A 271 9.91 8.14 -15.27
CA TYR A 271 9.50 8.76 -16.53
C TYR A 271 9.54 10.31 -16.48
N GLY A 272 10.03 10.88 -15.38
CA GLY A 272 10.16 12.33 -15.19
C GLY A 272 8.85 13.04 -14.82
N ALA A 273 8.97 14.22 -14.18
CA ALA A 273 7.82 14.93 -13.60
C ALA A 273 6.74 15.38 -14.60
N GLU A 274 7.11 15.52 -15.87
CA GLU A 274 6.20 15.89 -16.95
C GLU A 274 5.25 14.74 -17.32
N SER A 275 5.61 13.49 -16.98
CA SER A 275 4.75 12.32 -17.19
C SER A 275 3.58 12.24 -16.20
N PHE A 276 3.63 12.99 -15.10
CA PHE A 276 2.69 12.83 -13.98
C PHE A 276 1.30 13.38 -14.30
N HIS A 277 1.17 14.29 -15.28
CA HIS A 277 -0.09 14.96 -15.58
C HIS A 277 -0.36 15.01 -17.09
N CYS A 278 -1.59 14.67 -17.48
CA CYS A 278 -2.08 14.84 -18.85
C CYS A 278 -3.12 15.97 -18.89
N THR A 279 -2.89 16.95 -19.77
CA THR A 279 -3.86 18.02 -20.02
C THR A 279 -4.86 17.61 -21.10
N LEU A 280 -6.12 17.47 -20.70
CA LEU A 280 -7.23 17.17 -21.59
C LEU A 280 -7.53 18.35 -22.55
N PRO A 281 -8.22 18.12 -23.69
CA PRO A 281 -8.58 19.17 -24.63
C PRO A 281 -9.41 20.32 -24.03
N ASN A 282 -10.14 20.05 -22.95
CA ASN A 282 -10.93 21.03 -22.21
C ASN A 282 -10.11 21.86 -21.19
N GLY A 283 -8.81 21.56 -21.03
CA GLY A 283 -7.88 22.21 -20.10
C GLY A 283 -7.82 21.58 -18.70
N GLU A 284 -8.66 20.59 -18.40
CA GLU A 284 -8.60 19.83 -17.15
C GLU A 284 -7.37 18.90 -17.13
N GLN A 285 -6.89 18.57 -15.94
CA GLN A 285 -5.74 17.69 -15.74
C GLN A 285 -6.18 16.30 -15.28
N VAL A 286 -5.41 15.29 -15.66
CA VAL A 286 -5.52 13.91 -15.17
C VAL A 286 -4.17 13.50 -14.64
N GLU A 287 -4.10 13.14 -13.36
CA GLU A 287 -2.86 12.70 -12.71
C GLU A 287 -2.57 11.23 -13.00
N PHE A 288 -1.31 10.83 -13.06
CA PHE A 288 -0.88 9.44 -13.16
C PHE A 288 -0.20 9.02 -11.86
N TYR A 289 -0.73 7.96 -11.25
CA TYR A 289 -0.15 7.35 -10.07
C TYR A 289 0.29 5.91 -10.32
N GLN A 290 1.52 5.61 -9.95
CA GLN A 290 2.05 4.26 -9.91
C GLN A 290 1.71 3.58 -8.59
N MET A 291 1.20 2.35 -8.69
CA MET A 291 0.92 1.48 -7.57
C MET A 291 2.19 0.71 -7.17
N VAL A 292 2.58 0.83 -5.90
CA VAL A 292 3.72 0.12 -5.32
C VAL A 292 3.23 -0.78 -4.17
N PRO A 293 3.32 -2.12 -4.30
CA PRO A 293 3.00 -3.03 -3.20
C PRO A 293 3.96 -2.86 -2.02
N LEU A 294 3.40 -2.80 -0.82
CA LEU A 294 4.12 -2.66 0.44
C LEU A 294 4.00 -3.92 1.30
N TYR A 295 5.07 -4.26 2.01
CA TYR A 295 5.04 -5.19 3.13
C TYR A 295 4.31 -4.59 4.35
N ALA A 296 3.94 -5.44 5.31
CA ALA A 296 3.21 -5.01 6.50
C ALA A 296 3.99 -3.99 7.36
N ASP A 297 5.30 -4.19 7.49
CA ASP A 297 6.21 -3.29 8.21
C ASP A 297 6.44 -1.97 7.46
N GLU A 298 6.54 -2.00 6.13
CA GLU A 298 6.62 -0.79 5.31
C GLU A 298 5.33 0.04 5.39
N LEU A 299 4.17 -0.62 5.35
CA LEU A 299 2.88 0.04 5.50
C LEU A 299 2.75 0.68 6.88
N ASP A 300 3.10 -0.03 7.96
CA ASP A 300 3.11 0.51 9.32
C ASP A 300 4.09 1.68 9.45
N PHE A 301 5.32 1.54 8.91
CA PHE A 301 6.31 2.61 8.90
C PHE A 301 5.78 3.85 8.19
N LYS A 302 5.18 3.70 7.01
CA LYS A 302 4.56 4.80 6.26
C LYS A 302 3.46 5.48 7.06
N LEU A 303 2.58 4.71 7.71
CA LEU A 303 1.48 5.27 8.50
C LEU A 303 1.99 6.10 9.69
N ARG A 304 3.14 5.75 10.27
CA ARG A 304 3.77 6.48 11.38
C ARG A 304 4.63 7.66 10.93
N ASN A 305 5.35 7.53 9.81
CA ASN A 305 6.43 8.44 9.42
C ASN A 305 6.17 9.23 8.12
N GLY A 306 5.13 8.87 7.36
CA GLY A 306 4.79 9.46 6.07
C GLY A 306 5.45 8.77 4.87
N ALA A 307 4.92 9.05 3.67
CA ALA A 307 5.38 8.44 2.42
C ALA A 307 6.82 8.88 2.06
N GLU A 308 7.16 10.16 2.21
CA GLU A 308 8.51 10.66 1.93
C GLU A 308 9.59 9.93 2.75
N ALA A 309 9.30 9.64 4.02
CA ALA A 309 10.23 8.94 4.89
C ALA A 309 10.44 7.49 4.43
N LEU A 310 9.36 6.79 4.08
CA LEU A 310 9.45 5.41 3.57
C LEU A 310 10.27 5.36 2.27
N LEU A 311 10.01 6.28 1.33
CA LEU A 311 10.65 6.27 0.01
C LEU A 311 12.17 6.47 0.07
N ARG A 312 12.72 7.05 1.14
CA ARG A 312 14.17 7.14 1.35
C ARG A 312 14.84 5.79 1.62
N TYR A 313 14.09 4.82 2.11
CA TYR A 313 14.58 3.47 2.39
C TYR A 313 14.28 2.49 1.25
N MET A 314 13.33 2.82 0.37
CA MET A 314 13.00 1.98 -0.78
C MET A 314 14.05 2.15 -1.88
N ASN A 315 14.49 1.03 -2.46
CA ASN A 315 15.37 1.04 -3.63
C ASN A 315 14.62 1.62 -4.84
N GLU A 316 15.26 2.52 -5.59
CA GLU A 316 14.72 3.11 -6.83
C GLU A 316 14.25 2.03 -7.82
N GLU A 317 14.98 0.93 -7.97
CA GLU A 317 14.59 -0.18 -8.85
C GLU A 317 13.26 -0.82 -8.43
N ALA A 318 13.02 -0.93 -7.11
CA ALA A 318 11.78 -1.48 -6.56
C ALA A 318 10.60 -0.50 -6.63
N LEU A 319 10.89 0.79 -6.83
CA LEU A 319 9.89 1.83 -7.11
C LEU A 319 9.56 1.90 -8.60
N GLU A 320 10.50 1.55 -9.48
CA GLU A 320 10.28 1.54 -10.93
C GLU A 320 9.48 0.31 -11.37
N VAL A 321 9.87 -0.89 -10.96
CA VAL A 321 9.24 -2.17 -11.36
C VAL A 321 8.92 -3.01 -10.14
N VAL A 322 7.72 -3.60 -10.12
CA VAL A 322 7.32 -4.50 -9.04
C VAL A 322 8.22 -5.73 -9.01
N ASP A 323 8.92 -5.92 -7.89
CA ASP A 323 9.63 -7.17 -7.59
C ASP A 323 8.92 -7.93 -6.46
N PRO A 324 8.20 -9.02 -6.77
CA PRO A 324 7.55 -9.85 -5.75
C PRO A 324 8.52 -10.56 -4.80
N ALA A 325 9.80 -10.65 -5.17
CA ALA A 325 10.83 -11.37 -4.42
C ALA A 325 11.76 -10.44 -3.63
N ARG A 326 11.53 -9.13 -3.66
CA ARG A 326 12.35 -8.16 -2.93
C ARG A 326 12.27 -8.37 -1.42
N GLU A 327 13.24 -7.85 -0.68
CA GLU A 327 13.12 -7.74 0.77
C GLU A 327 12.35 -6.47 1.14
N SER A 328 11.76 -6.44 2.34
CA SER A 328 11.20 -5.21 2.90
C SER A 328 12.30 -4.15 3.03
N ALA A 329 12.01 -2.93 2.57
CA ALA A 329 12.82 -1.74 2.78
C ALA A 329 12.96 -1.41 4.27
N CYS A 330 11.99 -1.81 5.08
CA CYS A 330 12.00 -1.61 6.53
C CYS A 330 12.63 -2.77 7.30
N ARG A 331 13.16 -3.82 6.64
CA ARG A 331 13.72 -5.00 7.31
C ARG A 331 14.81 -4.68 8.34
N TYR A 332 15.64 -3.67 8.05
CA TYR A 332 16.72 -3.21 8.94
C TYR A 332 16.46 -1.81 9.49
N VAL A 333 15.27 -1.26 9.26
CA VAL A 333 14.88 0.04 9.81
C VAL A 333 14.35 -0.22 11.20
N SER A 334 15.09 0.23 12.23
CA SER A 334 14.53 0.23 13.58
C SER A 334 13.42 1.28 13.62
N VAL A 335 12.17 0.84 13.60
CA VAL A 335 11.01 1.71 13.80
C VAL A 335 10.97 2.08 15.28
N LYS A 336 11.73 3.10 15.64
CA LYS A 336 11.85 3.60 17.01
C LYS A 336 10.69 4.56 17.28
N ASP A 337 9.93 4.31 18.35
CA ASP A 337 8.89 5.22 18.82
C ASP A 337 9.57 6.38 19.55
N PHE A 338 9.99 7.40 18.79
CA PHE A 338 10.72 8.55 19.30
C PHE A 338 9.90 9.36 20.32
N ALA A 339 10.54 9.79 21.41
CA ALA A 339 9.87 10.58 22.45
C ALA A 339 9.42 11.96 21.96
N ILE A 340 10.15 12.55 21.00
CA ILE A 340 9.74 13.77 20.28
C ILE A 340 9.48 13.41 18.81
N PRO A 341 8.23 13.52 18.32
CA PRO A 341 7.90 13.26 16.93
C PRO A 341 8.64 14.21 15.97
N SER A 342 9.01 13.71 14.78
CA SER A 342 9.75 14.48 13.77
C SER A 342 9.07 15.81 13.41
N ALA A 343 7.75 15.84 13.35
CA ALA A 343 6.96 17.05 13.07
C ALA A 343 7.09 18.16 14.14
N GLN A 344 7.59 17.83 15.34
CA GLN A 344 7.80 18.78 16.43
C GLN A 344 9.26 19.25 16.53
N ILE A 345 10.17 18.64 15.77
CA ILE A 345 11.59 19.02 15.74
C ILE A 345 11.74 20.40 15.10
N CYS A 346 12.30 21.33 15.86
CA CYS A 346 12.53 22.71 15.45
C CYS A 346 13.99 22.93 15.03
N PRO A 347 14.28 23.87 14.11
CA PRO A 347 15.64 24.24 13.74
C PRO A 347 16.26 25.12 14.83
N MET A 348 16.94 24.47 15.78
CA MET A 348 17.66 25.06 16.91
C MET A 348 19.05 25.56 16.50
N LEU A 349 19.70 24.89 15.55
CA LEU A 349 21.07 25.17 15.10
C LEU A 349 21.14 26.04 13.82
N ARG A 350 20.41 27.15 13.78
CA ARG A 350 20.21 27.97 12.55
C ARG A 350 21.48 28.53 11.89
N ASN A 351 22.59 28.63 12.62
CA ASN A 351 23.85 29.18 12.14
C ASN A 351 25.01 28.16 12.18
N TRP A 352 24.71 26.88 12.37
CA TRP A 352 25.73 25.84 12.36
C TRP A 352 26.27 25.66 10.94
N LYS A 353 27.60 25.63 10.81
CA LYS A 353 28.31 25.50 9.51
C LYS A 353 29.27 24.31 9.48
N GLY A 354 29.26 23.50 10.53
CA GLY A 354 30.10 22.30 10.63
C GLY A 354 29.31 21.04 10.27
N PRO A 355 29.99 19.89 10.28
CA PRO A 355 29.34 18.59 10.19
C PRO A 355 28.28 18.44 11.29
N ALA A 356 27.16 17.79 10.96
CA ALA A 356 26.00 17.68 11.86
C ALA A 356 25.64 16.24 12.20
N GLY A 357 26.23 15.22 11.57
CA GLY A 357 26.02 13.84 11.95
C GLY A 357 26.59 13.56 13.34
N CYS A 358 25.86 12.87 14.20
CA CYS A 358 26.31 12.42 15.51
C CYS A 358 25.69 11.06 15.83
N ILE A 359 26.22 10.37 16.84
CA ILE A 359 25.61 9.15 17.35
C ILE A 359 24.91 9.46 18.67
N ALA A 360 23.71 8.92 18.86
CA ALA A 360 22.99 9.02 20.11
C ALA A 360 22.26 7.71 20.44
N THR A 361 22.07 7.45 21.74
CA THR A 361 21.41 6.25 22.25
C THR A 361 19.89 6.41 22.34
N ASP A 362 19.18 5.29 22.33
CA ASP A 362 17.72 5.27 22.46
C ASP A 362 17.24 5.70 23.84
N ARG A 363 18.11 5.67 24.86
CA ARG A 363 17.80 6.31 26.14
C ARG A 363 17.40 7.77 25.95
N ILE A 364 18.03 8.48 25.02
CA ILE A 364 17.68 9.87 24.71
C ILE A 364 16.48 9.90 23.75
N LEU A 365 16.59 9.22 22.61
CA LEU A 365 15.67 9.40 21.48
C LEU A 365 14.32 8.69 21.67
N VAL A 366 14.31 7.53 22.33
CA VAL A 366 13.12 6.69 22.55
C VAL A 366 12.57 6.89 23.95
N ASP A 367 13.41 6.82 24.98
CA ASP A 367 12.96 6.95 26.37
C ASP A 367 12.81 8.43 26.81
N GLY A 368 13.30 9.38 26.01
CA GLY A 368 13.18 10.81 26.28
C GLY A 368 14.08 11.30 27.42
N CYS A 369 15.14 10.56 27.75
CA CYS A 369 16.10 10.99 28.77
C CYS A 369 16.91 12.19 28.28
N ARG A 370 17.37 13.00 29.23
CA ARG A 370 18.31 14.09 28.95
C ARG A 370 19.70 13.51 28.68
N VAL A 371 20.54 14.28 27.98
CA VAL A 371 21.95 13.93 27.81
C VAL A 371 22.65 14.05 29.16
N GLY A 372 23.15 12.94 29.69
CA GLY A 372 23.92 12.89 30.93
C GLY A 372 25.41 12.71 30.69
N TYR A 373 25.80 12.12 29.55
CA TYR A 373 27.20 11.97 29.17
C TYR A 373 27.35 12.25 27.67
N MET A 374 28.37 13.03 27.29
CA MET A 374 28.69 13.27 25.89
C MET A 374 30.19 13.40 25.69
N TYR A 375 30.68 12.90 24.57
CA TYR A 375 32.07 13.02 24.21
C TYR A 375 32.21 13.21 22.70
N ARG A 376 33.36 13.76 22.30
CA ARG A 376 33.66 14.05 20.90
C ARG A 376 34.88 13.28 20.45
N GLU A 377 34.70 12.39 19.48
CA GLU A 377 35.77 11.67 18.81
C GLU A 377 36.29 12.43 17.59
N MET A 378 37.37 11.92 17.00
CA MET A 378 37.80 12.38 15.69
C MET A 378 36.74 11.93 14.66
N PRO A 379 36.21 12.85 13.82
CA PRO A 379 35.28 12.49 12.76
C PRO A 379 35.80 11.39 11.84
N ASP A 380 34.97 10.40 11.55
CA ASP A 380 35.31 9.32 10.61
C ASP A 380 35.16 9.74 9.14
N TYR A 381 34.25 10.69 8.84
CA TYR A 381 33.95 11.21 7.50
C TYR A 381 33.47 12.67 7.55
N GLU A 382 33.29 13.29 6.39
CA GLU A 382 33.06 14.75 6.26
C GLU A 382 31.78 15.24 6.98
N GLU A 383 30.74 14.41 7.01
CA GLU A 383 29.46 14.73 7.67
C GLU A 383 29.41 14.34 9.16
N ASP A 384 30.37 13.56 9.67
CA ASP A 384 30.47 13.19 11.08
C ASP A 384 30.99 14.38 11.91
N SER A 385 30.22 14.80 12.90
CA SER A 385 30.64 15.83 13.84
C SER A 385 31.63 15.29 14.87
N GLY A 386 31.70 13.97 15.03
CA GLY A 386 32.44 13.26 16.06
C GLY A 386 31.68 13.18 17.39
N TRP A 387 30.53 13.83 17.53
CA TRP A 387 29.78 13.79 18.80
C TRP A 387 29.08 12.45 19.02
N ARG A 388 29.11 12.01 20.28
CA ARG A 388 28.42 10.85 20.83
C ARG A 388 27.63 11.30 22.06
N PHE A 389 26.33 11.01 22.11
CA PHE A 389 25.43 11.44 23.19
C PHE A 389 24.77 10.24 23.88
N LEU A 390 24.83 10.24 25.21
CA LEU A 390 24.32 9.19 26.09
C LEU A 390 23.52 9.81 27.24
N SER A 391 22.57 9.06 27.82
CA SER A 391 21.91 9.46 29.08
C SER A 391 22.82 9.30 30.29
N GLY A 392 23.87 8.50 30.18
CA GLY A 392 24.87 8.25 31.23
C GLY A 392 24.54 7.07 32.15
N ASP A 393 23.44 6.35 31.87
CA ASP A 393 23.03 5.15 32.62
C ASP A 393 23.02 3.87 31.77
N GLU A 394 23.51 3.95 30.53
CA GLU A 394 23.70 2.80 29.65
C GLU A 394 24.74 1.82 30.21
N SER A 395 24.41 0.52 30.18
CA SER A 395 25.35 -0.55 30.53
C SER A 395 26.20 -0.97 29.33
N ASP A 396 27.33 -1.64 29.59
CA ASP A 396 28.18 -2.22 28.53
C ASP A 396 27.39 -3.18 27.61
N ASP A 397 26.52 -4.02 28.19
CA ASP A 397 25.65 -4.93 27.42
C ASP A 397 24.69 -4.14 26.51
N TYR A 398 24.14 -3.03 26.99
CA TYR A 398 23.24 -2.17 26.22
C TYR A 398 23.98 -1.51 25.04
N LEU A 399 25.17 -0.95 25.29
CA LEU A 399 26.00 -0.31 24.26
C LEU A 399 26.57 -1.30 23.25
N SER A 400 26.63 -2.59 23.58
CA SER A 400 27.11 -3.63 22.67
C SER A 400 26.08 -4.03 21.60
N ASP A 401 24.81 -3.71 21.78
CA ASP A 401 23.76 -3.95 20.79
C ASP A 401 23.66 -2.76 19.84
N PRO A 402 23.99 -2.94 18.54
CA PRO A 402 23.96 -1.84 17.57
C PRO A 402 22.56 -1.27 17.34
N GLN A 403 21.48 -1.95 17.77
CA GLN A 403 20.12 -1.41 17.63
C GLN A 403 19.83 -0.29 18.64
N ASN A 404 20.57 -0.20 19.74
CA ASN A 404 20.32 0.76 20.83
C ASN A 404 20.88 2.16 20.57
N SER A 405 21.55 2.38 19.44
CA SER A 405 22.13 3.66 19.04
C SER A 405 22.07 3.81 17.52
N ASP A 406 21.95 5.04 17.04
CA ASP A 406 21.94 5.32 15.59
C ASP A 406 22.56 6.69 15.29
N VAL A 407 22.67 7.01 14.01
CA VAL A 407 23.17 8.29 13.50
C VAL A 407 22.02 9.29 13.38
N TYR A 408 22.21 10.48 13.95
CA TYR A 408 21.23 11.56 13.96
C TYR A 408 21.88 12.91 13.63
N ASP A 409 21.06 13.89 13.28
CA ASP A 409 21.50 15.28 13.17
C ASP A 409 21.65 15.93 14.56
N LEU A 410 22.71 16.70 14.79
CA LEU A 410 22.94 17.47 16.01
C LEU A 410 21.73 18.33 16.39
N ASN A 411 21.06 18.90 15.40
CA ASN A 411 19.85 19.69 15.61
C ASN A 411 18.74 18.86 16.27
N THR A 412 18.61 17.59 15.89
CA THR A 412 17.65 16.67 16.51
C THR A 412 17.96 16.53 17.99
N ILE A 413 19.19 16.23 18.37
CA ILE A 413 19.57 16.05 19.79
C ILE A 413 19.34 17.34 20.59
N CYS A 414 19.57 18.51 19.99
CA CYS A 414 19.29 19.81 20.62
C CYS A 414 17.80 20.07 20.92
N ASN A 415 16.87 19.36 20.27
CA ASN A 415 15.45 19.41 20.62
C ASN A 415 15.11 18.55 21.85
N TYR A 416 15.88 17.47 22.08
CA TYR A 416 15.76 16.63 23.27
C TYR A 416 16.46 17.26 24.47
N ASP A 417 17.58 17.95 24.24
CA ASP A 417 18.32 18.62 25.30
C ASP A 417 19.01 19.90 24.81
N THR A 418 18.42 21.05 25.10
CA THR A 418 18.96 22.35 24.69
C THR A 418 20.27 22.72 25.39
N ASP A 419 20.59 22.10 26.52
CA ASP A 419 21.76 22.47 27.32
C ASP A 419 23.07 22.05 26.65
N ILE A 420 23.05 21.17 25.65
CA ILE A 420 24.25 20.73 24.94
C ILE A 420 24.77 21.77 23.95
N ILE A 421 23.90 22.69 23.49
CA ILE A 421 24.21 23.65 22.41
C ILE A 421 25.53 24.43 22.64
N PRO A 422 25.82 24.95 23.86
CA PRO A 422 27.07 25.68 24.11
C PRO A 422 28.33 24.83 23.95
N PHE A 423 28.23 23.51 24.04
CA PHE A 423 29.37 22.59 24.07
C PHE A 423 29.73 22.05 22.68
N LEU A 424 28.83 22.12 21.70
CA LEU A 424 29.03 21.51 20.38
C LEU A 424 30.29 21.98 19.63
N SER A 425 30.80 23.17 19.96
CA SER A 425 32.01 23.76 19.37
C SER A 425 33.33 23.27 19.97
N TYR A 426 33.31 22.47 21.04
CA TYR A 426 34.51 21.94 21.68
C TYR A 426 35.26 20.95 20.78
N PRO A 427 36.60 20.87 20.86
CA PRO A 427 37.40 20.03 19.97
C PRO A 427 37.19 18.53 20.23
N ALA A 428 37.55 17.70 19.25
CA ALA A 428 37.68 16.26 19.44
C ALA A 428 38.65 15.96 20.60
N GLY A 429 38.32 14.93 21.39
CA GLY A 429 38.95 14.62 22.67
C GLY A 429 38.25 15.24 23.89
N SER A 430 37.21 16.06 23.70
CA SER A 430 36.44 16.60 24.83
C SER A 430 35.40 15.59 25.32
N ALA A 431 35.25 15.45 26.63
CA ALA A 431 34.18 14.67 27.26
C ALA A 431 33.52 15.46 28.39
N PHE A 432 32.22 15.31 28.55
CA PHE A 432 31.42 16.02 29.54
C PHE A 432 30.45 15.06 30.22
N GLU A 433 30.30 15.23 31.53
CA GLU A 433 29.28 14.55 32.34
C GLU A 433 28.38 15.59 32.99
N ARG A 434 27.09 15.30 33.06
CA ARG A 434 26.11 16.13 33.76
C ARG A 434 26.10 15.74 35.24
N ASP A 435 26.38 16.71 36.10
CA ASP A 435 26.36 16.52 37.54
C ASP A 435 24.93 16.43 38.12
N LEU A 436 24.84 16.17 39.43
CA LEU A 436 23.57 16.05 40.16
C LEU A 436 22.76 17.35 40.20
N ASP A 437 23.41 18.50 39.99
CA ASP A 437 22.77 19.81 39.92
C ASP A 437 22.31 20.14 38.48
N GLY A 438 22.61 19.26 37.52
CA GLY A 438 22.21 19.36 36.13
C GLY A 438 23.18 20.14 35.24
N HIS A 439 24.40 20.41 35.69
CA HIS A 439 25.41 21.15 34.95
C HIS A 439 26.44 20.22 34.29
N PHE A 440 26.84 20.54 33.06
CA PHE A 440 27.93 19.81 32.41
C PHE A 440 29.29 20.22 32.97
N ILE A 441 30.05 19.23 33.41
CA ILE A 441 31.44 19.35 33.85
C ILE A 441 32.32 18.74 32.77
N LEU A 442 33.37 19.46 32.38
CA LEU A 442 34.41 18.93 31.49
C LEU A 442 35.22 17.88 32.25
N LEU A 443 35.35 16.70 31.66
CA LEU A 443 36.21 15.64 32.17
C LEU A 443 37.64 15.87 31.63
N ASP A 444 38.61 15.91 32.53
CA ASP A 444 40.02 15.89 32.17
C ASP A 444 40.44 14.42 31.94
N ASP A 445 41.19 14.18 30.84
CA ASP A 445 41.78 12.87 30.50
C ASP A 445 42.66 12.27 31.62
#